data_AF-A0AAD8HCU8-F1
#
_entry.id   AF-A0AAD8HCU8-F1
#
_cell.length_a   1.000
_cell.length_b   1.000
_cell.length_c   1.000
_cell.angle_alpha   90.00
_cell.angle_beta   90.00
_cell.angle_gamma   90.00
#
_symmetry.space_group_name_H-M   'P 1'
#
loop_
_entity.id
_entity.type
_entity.pdbx_description
1 polymer ?
#
loop_
_entity_poly.entity_id
_entity_poly.type
_entity_poly.pdbx_seq_one_letter_code
_entity_poly.pdbx_strand_id
1 'polypeptide(L)'
;MKEKKYNKECADSVIKSLGLDSKKIEKCMGDPNADSDNPVLKEEQDAQVGKGTRGDVTILPTLVVNNRQYRDQLWAVLKALCSGFEETTEPAVCLSDDVEANECMDRNGGCRQDKSSNITACKDTFRGRVCECPVVDGVQFKGDGNTSCEDVAFKSLDYASRSIMGEADCSYITCSELMECESCYLPNLLH
;
A
#
# COMPACT_ATOMS: atom_id res chain seq x y z
N MET A 1 6.91 25.89 -23.06
CA MET A 1 7.61 27.20 -22.91
C MET A 1 8.41 27.61 -24.16
N LYS A 2 8.07 27.16 -25.38
CA LYS A 2 8.86 27.43 -26.60
C LYS A 2 8.85 28.91 -27.04
N GLU A 3 7.81 29.67 -26.69
CA GLU A 3 7.64 31.07 -27.08
C GLU A 3 8.16 32.10 -26.07
N LYS A 4 8.72 31.67 -24.92
CA LYS A 4 9.25 32.55 -23.84
C LYS A 4 8.33 33.70 -23.40
N LYS A 5 7.01 33.54 -23.51
CA LYS A 5 6.03 34.53 -23.07
C LYS A 5 5.84 34.40 -21.55
N TYR A 6 6.60 35.17 -20.77
CA TYR A 6 6.46 35.27 -19.31
C TYR A 6 5.80 36.60 -18.95
N ASN A 7 4.56 36.79 -19.39
CA ASN A 7 3.80 38.01 -19.20
C ASN A 7 2.47 37.73 -18.48
N LYS A 8 1.78 38.79 -18.07
CA LYS A 8 0.49 38.70 -17.37
C LYS A 8 -0.55 37.91 -18.19
N GLU A 9 -0.61 38.14 -19.49
CA GLU A 9 -1.55 37.45 -20.39
C GLU A 9 -1.34 35.93 -20.37
N CYS A 10 -0.07 35.49 -20.34
CA CYS A 10 0.27 34.08 -20.24
C CYS A 10 -0.20 33.51 -18.89
N ALA A 11 0.04 34.22 -17.78
CA ALA A 11 -0.43 33.81 -16.46
C ALA A 11 -1.97 33.72 -16.40
N ASP A 12 -2.67 34.73 -16.93
CA ASP A 12 -4.13 34.77 -16.96
C ASP A 12 -4.73 33.62 -17.80
N SER A 13 -4.08 33.27 -18.91
CA SER A 13 -4.48 32.13 -19.74
C SER A 13 -4.36 30.81 -18.99
N VAL A 14 -3.25 30.60 -18.26
CA VAL A 14 -3.05 29.41 -17.43
C VAL A 14 -4.10 29.35 -16.32
N ILE A 15 -4.33 30.46 -15.60
CA ILE A 15 -5.34 30.55 -14.54
C ILE A 15 -6.73 30.16 -15.05
N LYS A 16 -7.14 30.69 -16.20
CA LYS A 16 -8.42 30.35 -16.84
C LYS A 16 -8.50 28.89 -17.26
N SER A 17 -7.40 28.33 -17.79
CA SER A 17 -7.34 26.91 -18.19
C SER A 17 -7.51 25.95 -17.02
N LEU A 18 -7.11 26.37 -15.81
CA LEU A 18 -7.31 25.64 -14.57
C LEU A 18 -8.71 25.86 -13.96
N GLY A 19 -9.57 26.67 -14.60
CA GLY A 19 -10.91 26.97 -14.10
C GLY A 19 -10.93 27.88 -12.87
N LEU A 20 -9.84 28.57 -12.57
CA LEU A 20 -9.73 29.46 -11.41
C LEU A 20 -10.21 30.88 -11.74
N ASP A 21 -10.80 31.56 -10.76
CA ASP A 21 -11.26 32.95 -10.89
C ASP A 21 -10.08 33.92 -10.81
N SER A 22 -9.70 34.46 -11.97
CA SER A 22 -8.57 35.41 -12.08
C SER A 22 -8.75 36.65 -11.20
N LYS A 23 -9.98 37.13 -10.99
CA LYS A 23 -10.23 38.33 -10.18
C LYS A 23 -9.94 38.08 -8.70
N LYS A 24 -10.24 36.87 -8.20
CA LYS A 24 -9.92 36.49 -6.82
C LYS A 24 -8.42 36.36 -6.62
N ILE A 25 -7.70 35.82 -7.60
CA ILE A 25 -6.24 35.70 -7.56
C ILE A 25 -5.58 37.07 -7.60
N GLU A 26 -5.99 37.96 -8.51
CA GLU A 26 -5.47 39.34 -8.58
C GLU A 26 -5.69 40.08 -7.25
N LYS A 27 -6.88 39.94 -6.65
CA LYS A 27 -7.18 40.53 -5.34
C LYS A 27 -6.29 39.95 -4.22
N CYS A 28 -5.99 38.65 -4.25
CA CYS A 28 -5.12 37.99 -3.28
C CYS A 28 -3.66 38.43 -3.44
N MET A 29 -3.17 38.50 -4.68
CA MET A 29 -1.81 38.93 -5.01
C MET A 29 -1.55 40.39 -4.61
N GLY A 30 -2.56 41.25 -4.70
CA GLY A 30 -2.46 42.67 -4.37
C GLY A 30 -1.74 43.46 -5.46
N ASP A 31 -1.13 44.59 -5.09
CA ASP A 31 -0.34 45.41 -6.00
C ASP A 31 1.10 44.87 -6.10
N PRO A 32 1.54 44.36 -7.27
CA PRO A 32 2.89 43.82 -7.44
C PRO A 32 3.99 44.90 -7.43
N ASN A 33 3.65 46.19 -7.48
CA ASN A 33 4.61 47.29 -7.44
C ASN A 33 4.68 47.99 -6.08
N ALA A 34 3.89 47.54 -5.10
CA ALA A 34 3.90 48.12 -3.77
C ALA A 34 5.16 47.68 -3.01
N ASP A 35 5.85 48.65 -2.40
CA ASP A 35 6.96 48.42 -1.47
C ASP A 35 6.40 48.23 -0.05
N SER A 36 5.71 47.11 0.16
CA SER A 36 5.06 46.76 1.42
C SER A 36 5.05 45.26 1.62
N ASP A 37 4.98 44.81 2.89
CA ASP A 37 4.89 43.40 3.21
C ASP A 37 3.66 42.75 2.56
N ASN A 38 3.90 41.66 1.83
CA ASN A 38 2.84 40.81 1.31
C ASN A 38 2.64 39.62 2.27
N PRO A 39 1.42 39.41 2.80
CA PRO A 39 1.18 38.37 3.80
C PRO A 39 1.50 36.97 3.28
N VAL A 40 1.20 36.68 2.00
CA VAL A 40 1.48 35.37 1.39
C VAL A 40 2.98 35.14 1.27
N LEU A 41 3.74 36.14 0.79
CA LEU A 41 5.19 36.01 0.69
C LEU A 41 5.85 35.86 2.07
N LYS A 42 5.29 36.53 3.10
CA LYS A 42 5.79 36.44 4.47
C LYS A 42 5.55 35.04 5.06
N GLU A 43 4.36 34.48 4.87
CA GLU A 43 4.06 33.10 5.27
C GLU A 43 5.00 32.08 4.60
N GLU A 44 5.30 32.25 3.31
CA GLU A 44 6.25 31.39 2.58
C GLU A 44 7.69 31.50 3.09
N GLN A 45 8.15 32.70 3.45
CA GLN A 45 9.46 32.90 4.08
C GLN A 45 9.52 32.25 5.46
N ASP A 46 8.47 32.44 6.28
CA ASP A 46 8.41 31.88 7.62
C ASP A 46 8.29 30.34 7.60
N ALA A 47 7.69 29.76 6.55
CA ALA A 47 7.66 28.31 6.33
C ALA A 47 9.05 27.72 6.01
N GLN A 48 9.93 28.51 5.41
CA GLN A 48 11.32 28.15 5.09
C GLN A 48 12.25 28.21 6.30
N VAL A 49 11.89 28.93 7.36
CA VAL A 49 12.63 28.93 8.64
C VAL A 49 12.59 27.54 9.28
N GLY A 50 13.73 27.06 9.75
CA GLY A 50 13.93 25.76 10.38
C GLY A 50 13.01 25.52 11.58
N LYS A 51 12.60 24.26 11.78
CA LYS A 51 11.72 23.83 12.87
C LYS A 51 12.29 22.56 13.51
N GLY A 52 12.49 22.59 14.84
CA GLY A 52 13.06 21.46 15.59
C GLY A 52 14.47 21.11 15.11
N THR A 53 14.67 19.87 14.65
CA THR A 53 15.96 19.40 14.10
C THR A 53 16.21 19.80 12.64
N ARG A 54 15.20 20.34 11.96
CA ARG A 54 15.31 20.81 10.57
C ARG A 54 15.91 22.20 10.55
N GLY A 55 17.04 22.37 9.85
CA GLY A 55 17.58 23.69 9.55
C GLY A 55 16.73 24.49 8.56
N ASP A 56 17.12 25.72 8.30
CA ASP A 56 16.45 26.60 7.34
C ASP A 56 16.55 26.05 5.91
N VAL A 57 15.54 26.36 5.09
CA VAL A 57 15.58 26.14 3.64
C VAL A 57 16.27 27.34 3.02
N THR A 58 17.51 27.14 2.58
CA THR A 58 18.35 28.21 2.00
C THR A 58 18.60 28.04 0.50
N ILE A 59 18.28 26.86 -0.05
CA ILE A 59 18.51 26.52 -1.47
C ILE A 59 17.20 25.98 -2.06
N LEU A 60 16.78 26.52 -3.19
CA LEU A 60 15.61 26.06 -3.93
C LEU A 60 16.02 25.36 -5.23
N PRO A 61 15.31 24.29 -5.64
CA PRO A 61 14.19 23.64 -4.96
C PRO A 61 14.65 22.74 -3.80
N THR A 62 14.02 22.86 -2.63
CA THR A 62 14.15 21.88 -1.53
C THR A 62 12.78 21.30 -1.24
N LEU A 63 12.69 19.96 -1.17
CA LEU A 63 11.49 19.26 -0.74
C LEU A 63 11.63 18.92 0.74
N VAL A 64 10.56 19.12 1.51
CA VAL A 64 10.52 18.75 2.92
C VAL A 64 9.49 17.65 3.12
N VAL A 65 9.94 16.48 3.56
CA VAL A 65 9.08 15.34 3.92
C VAL A 65 9.40 14.96 5.36
N ASN A 66 8.38 14.88 6.23
CA ASN A 66 8.54 14.52 7.64
C ASN A 66 9.69 15.26 8.36
N ASN A 67 9.74 16.58 8.18
CA ASN A 67 10.77 17.48 8.74
C ASN A 67 12.21 17.20 8.29
N ARG A 68 12.42 16.45 7.19
CA ARG A 68 13.73 16.25 6.55
C ARG A 68 13.77 16.94 5.20
N GLN A 69 14.90 17.57 4.90
CA GLN A 69 15.14 18.23 3.62
C GLN A 69 15.72 17.24 2.61
N TYR A 70 15.20 17.28 1.39
CA TYR A 70 15.65 16.51 0.24
C TYR A 70 15.98 17.46 -0.91
N ARG A 71 17.14 17.24 -1.52
CA ARG A 71 17.65 18.03 -2.66
C ARG A 71 18.14 17.09 -3.74
N ASP A 72 17.84 17.41 -5.00
CA ASP A 72 18.39 16.81 -6.22
C ASP A 72 18.21 15.29 -6.42
N GLN A 73 17.55 14.57 -5.50
CA GLN A 73 17.33 13.12 -5.57
C GLN A 73 15.85 12.76 -5.50
N LEU A 74 15.20 12.69 -6.66
CA LEU A 74 13.80 12.29 -6.78
C LEU A 74 13.55 10.89 -6.21
N TRP A 75 14.51 9.96 -6.34
CA TRP A 75 14.41 8.61 -5.77
C TRP A 75 14.37 8.65 -4.24
N ALA A 76 15.16 9.52 -3.60
CA ALA A 76 15.19 9.65 -2.14
C ALA A 76 13.89 10.24 -1.61
N VAL A 77 13.27 11.15 -2.37
CA VAL A 77 11.94 11.69 -2.08
C VAL A 77 10.88 10.59 -2.15
N LEU A 78 10.91 9.77 -3.21
CA LEU A 78 9.96 8.66 -3.34
C LEU A 78 10.09 7.68 -2.17
N LYS A 79 11.31 7.28 -1.79
CA LYS A 79 11.54 6.43 -0.60
C LYS A 79 11.04 7.11 0.68
N ALA A 80 11.24 8.41 0.83
CA ALA A 80 10.74 9.16 1.99
C ALA A 80 9.21 9.13 2.07
N LEU A 81 8.51 9.29 0.94
CA LEU A 81 7.06 9.19 0.86
C LEU A 81 6.57 7.77 1.15
N CYS A 82 7.20 6.75 0.56
CA CYS A 82 6.86 5.35 0.80
C CYS A 82 7.07 4.96 2.28
N SER A 83 8.08 5.52 2.94
CA SER A 83 8.28 5.33 4.39
C SER A 83 7.17 5.94 5.26
N GLY A 84 6.32 6.80 4.69
CA GLY A 84 5.22 7.44 5.41
C GLY A 84 3.97 6.57 5.55
N PHE A 85 3.85 5.48 4.80
CA PHE A 85 2.71 4.58 4.87
C PHE A 85 2.82 3.63 6.07
N GLU A 86 1.67 3.25 6.62
CA GLU A 86 1.58 2.16 7.59
C GLU A 86 1.91 0.84 6.89
N GLU A 87 2.51 -0.09 7.62
CA GLU A 87 2.91 -1.39 7.07
C GLU A 87 1.70 -2.10 6.44
N THR A 88 1.89 -2.66 5.24
CA THR A 88 0.87 -3.29 4.38
C THR A 88 -0.15 -2.35 3.72
N THR A 89 -0.06 -1.03 3.95
CA THR A 89 -0.92 -0.03 3.30
C THR A 89 -0.23 0.70 2.16
N GLU A 90 1.00 0.30 1.83
CA GLU A 90 1.82 0.95 0.83
C GLU A 90 1.24 0.75 -0.58
N PRO A 91 1.25 1.79 -1.44
CA PRO A 91 0.90 1.63 -2.84
C PRO A 91 1.88 0.71 -3.56
N ALA A 92 1.43 0.03 -4.62
CA ALA A 92 2.26 -0.90 -5.40
C ALA A 92 3.57 -0.30 -5.94
N VAL A 93 3.61 1.01 -6.23
CA VAL A 93 4.84 1.70 -6.67
C VAL A 93 5.94 1.71 -5.61
N CYS A 94 5.57 1.58 -4.32
CA CYS A 94 6.51 1.52 -3.21
C CYS A 94 7.14 0.14 -3.03
N LEU A 95 6.58 -0.90 -3.66
CA LEU A 95 7.03 -2.29 -3.59
C LEU A 95 7.71 -2.72 -4.92
N SER A 96 8.32 -1.75 -5.60
CA SER A 96 9.09 -2.01 -6.80
C SER A 96 10.58 -2.11 -6.47
N ASP A 97 11.30 -2.92 -7.26
CA ASP A 97 12.74 -3.17 -7.09
C ASP A 97 13.61 -1.89 -7.14
N ASP A 98 13.10 -0.80 -7.73
CA ASP A 98 13.79 0.50 -7.76
C ASP A 98 13.69 1.25 -6.41
N VAL A 99 12.70 0.92 -5.59
CA VAL A 99 12.31 1.65 -4.38
C VAL A 99 12.69 0.90 -3.11
N GLU A 100 12.47 -0.40 -3.06
CA GLU A 100 12.80 -1.27 -1.92
C GLU A 100 13.44 -2.58 -2.40
N ALA A 101 13.80 -3.46 -1.47
CA ALA A 101 14.37 -4.76 -1.79
C ALA A 101 13.43 -5.86 -1.27
N ASN A 102 12.72 -6.51 -2.19
CA ASN A 102 11.70 -7.48 -1.85
C ASN A 102 12.27 -8.69 -1.09
N GLU A 103 11.94 -8.79 0.20
CA GLU A 103 12.49 -9.82 1.09
C GLU A 103 11.90 -11.20 0.82
N CYS A 104 10.73 -11.27 0.18
CA CYS A 104 10.10 -12.54 -0.19
C CYS A 104 10.87 -13.27 -1.30
N MET A 105 11.73 -12.58 -2.06
CA MET A 105 12.53 -13.21 -3.12
C MET A 105 13.66 -14.10 -2.58
N ASP A 106 14.16 -13.85 -1.37
CA ASP A 106 15.16 -14.71 -0.71
C ASP A 106 14.51 -15.62 0.33
N ARG A 107 14.49 -16.93 0.05
CA ARG A 107 13.91 -17.97 0.93
C ARG A 107 12.49 -17.64 1.44
N ASN A 108 11.67 -16.98 0.61
CA ASN A 108 10.31 -16.59 0.95
C ASN A 108 10.22 -15.70 2.21
N GLY A 109 11.25 -14.88 2.47
CA GLY A 109 11.36 -14.05 3.68
C GLY A 109 11.43 -14.86 4.99
N GLY A 110 11.63 -16.18 4.92
CA GLY A 110 11.46 -17.08 6.06
C GLY A 110 10.00 -17.35 6.44
N CYS A 111 9.03 -16.91 5.65
CA CYS A 111 7.62 -17.25 5.82
C CYS A 111 7.30 -18.63 5.24
N ARG A 112 6.20 -19.22 5.68
CA ARG A 112 5.71 -20.49 5.17
C ARG A 112 5.43 -20.38 3.67
N GLN A 113 5.90 -21.39 2.93
CA GLN A 113 5.59 -21.59 1.52
C GLN A 113 5.20 -23.04 1.30
N ASP A 114 4.12 -23.26 0.55
CA ASP A 114 3.84 -24.53 -0.09
C ASP A 114 4.19 -24.42 -1.58
N LYS A 115 5.29 -25.08 -1.96
CA LYS A 115 5.80 -25.06 -3.33
C LYS A 115 4.92 -25.87 -4.30
N SER A 116 4.10 -26.79 -3.81
CA SER A 116 3.27 -27.65 -4.66
C SER A 116 2.04 -26.92 -5.18
N SER A 117 1.46 -26.05 -4.34
CA SER A 117 0.26 -25.26 -4.62
C SER A 117 0.57 -23.78 -4.90
N ASN A 118 1.85 -23.39 -4.89
CA ASN A 118 2.32 -22.00 -5.01
C ASN A 118 1.68 -21.04 -3.99
N ILE A 119 1.32 -21.56 -2.81
CA ILE A 119 0.74 -20.79 -1.72
C ILE A 119 1.89 -20.24 -0.89
N THR A 120 1.95 -18.92 -0.75
CA THR A 120 2.94 -18.23 0.10
C THR A 120 2.26 -17.39 1.16
N ALA A 121 2.83 -17.42 2.36
CA ALA A 121 2.48 -16.49 3.43
C ALA A 121 3.35 -15.22 3.41
N CYS A 122 4.33 -15.11 2.52
CA CYS A 122 5.19 -13.93 2.48
C CYS A 122 4.48 -12.80 1.74
N LYS A 123 4.24 -11.70 2.46
CA LYS A 123 3.73 -10.46 1.92
C LYS A 123 4.80 -9.39 2.10
N ASP A 124 5.28 -8.90 0.98
CA ASP A 124 6.30 -7.88 0.92
C ASP A 124 5.74 -6.51 1.32
N THR A 125 6.59 -5.68 1.92
CA THR A 125 6.23 -4.35 2.45
C THR A 125 7.41 -3.39 2.25
N PHE A 126 7.18 -2.08 2.30
CA PHE A 126 8.29 -1.13 2.14
C PHE A 126 9.28 -1.20 3.32
N ARG A 127 8.85 -1.74 4.46
CA ARG A 127 9.62 -1.86 5.70
C ARG A 127 10.23 -3.26 5.90
N GLY A 128 10.18 -4.12 4.89
CA GLY A 128 10.63 -5.51 4.93
C GLY A 128 9.50 -6.44 4.52
N ARG A 129 9.13 -7.41 5.35
CA ARG A 129 8.03 -8.33 5.04
C ARG A 129 7.24 -8.78 6.25
N VAL A 130 5.99 -9.14 6.01
CA VAL A 130 5.13 -9.80 6.99
C VAL A 130 4.78 -11.22 6.53
N CYS A 131 4.67 -12.13 7.50
CA CYS A 131 4.15 -13.47 7.23
C CYS A 131 2.65 -13.50 7.55
N GLU A 132 1.81 -13.46 6.53
CA GLU A 132 0.36 -13.44 6.63
C GLU A 132 -0.22 -14.60 5.79
N CYS A 133 -1.03 -15.46 6.40
CA CYS A 133 -1.63 -16.57 5.67
C CYS A 133 -2.60 -16.05 4.59
N PRO A 134 -2.47 -16.50 3.34
CA PRO A 134 -3.21 -15.93 2.22
C PRO A 134 -4.67 -16.40 2.19
N VAL A 135 -5.45 -15.75 1.33
CA VAL A 135 -6.74 -16.24 0.85
C VAL A 135 -6.55 -16.68 -0.58
N VAL A 136 -6.74 -17.97 -0.85
CA VAL A 136 -6.57 -18.56 -2.19
C VAL A 136 -7.88 -19.21 -2.59
N ASP A 137 -8.42 -18.84 -3.75
CA ASP A 137 -9.70 -19.36 -4.27
C ASP A 137 -10.87 -19.28 -3.26
N GLY A 138 -10.90 -18.21 -2.45
CA GLY A 138 -11.93 -18.00 -1.43
C GLY A 138 -11.71 -18.77 -0.12
N VAL A 139 -10.68 -19.62 -0.05
CA VAL A 139 -10.28 -20.33 1.16
C VAL A 139 -9.33 -19.47 1.98
N GLN A 140 -9.76 -19.11 3.19
CA GLN A 140 -8.91 -18.42 4.16
C GLN A 140 -7.99 -19.45 4.83
N PHE A 141 -6.68 -19.27 4.76
CA PHE A 141 -5.75 -20.05 5.58
C PHE A 141 -5.55 -19.38 6.94
N LYS A 142 -5.37 -20.17 8.00
CA LYS A 142 -5.06 -19.69 9.35
C LYS A 142 -3.79 -20.31 9.90
N GLY A 143 -3.04 -19.52 10.65
CA GLY A 143 -1.81 -19.95 11.29
C GLY A 143 -0.95 -18.74 11.68
N ASP A 144 0.30 -19.02 12.03
CA ASP A 144 1.29 -18.00 12.39
C ASP A 144 2.01 -17.38 11.18
N GLY A 145 1.75 -17.87 9.96
CA GLY A 145 2.38 -17.42 8.71
C GLY A 145 3.85 -17.83 8.56
N ASN A 146 4.55 -18.10 9.65
CA ASN A 146 5.97 -18.48 9.65
C ASN A 146 6.14 -19.98 9.41
N THR A 147 5.45 -20.80 10.21
CA THR A 147 5.57 -22.27 10.16
C THR A 147 4.28 -22.93 9.69
N SER A 148 3.14 -22.30 9.92
CA SER A 148 1.81 -22.86 9.73
C SER A 148 0.91 -21.91 8.97
N CYS A 149 0.26 -22.47 7.95
CA CYS A 149 -0.94 -21.92 7.31
C CYS A 149 -1.80 -23.13 6.94
N GLU A 150 -2.82 -23.39 7.74
CA GLU A 150 -3.74 -24.51 7.58
C GLU A 150 -5.06 -24.01 7.01
N ASP A 151 -5.65 -24.81 6.13
CA ASP A 151 -7.00 -24.57 5.65
C ASP A 151 -8.01 -24.76 6.80
N VAL A 152 -8.83 -23.74 7.06
CA VAL A 152 -9.90 -23.83 8.06
C VAL A 152 -11.14 -24.57 7.56
N ALA A 153 -11.36 -24.67 6.24
CA ALA A 153 -12.51 -25.36 5.65
C ALA A 153 -12.45 -26.88 5.89
N PHE A 154 -11.25 -27.48 5.88
CA PHE A 154 -11.08 -28.90 6.19
C PHE A 154 -11.48 -29.24 7.63
N LYS A 155 -11.22 -28.36 8.61
CA LYS A 155 -11.60 -28.61 10.02
C LYS A 155 -13.11 -28.55 10.24
N SER A 156 -13.84 -27.69 9.53
CA SER A 156 -15.31 -27.66 9.61
C SER A 156 -15.96 -28.92 9.05
N LEU A 157 -15.42 -29.49 7.97
CA LEU A 157 -15.91 -30.75 7.40
C LEU A 157 -15.63 -31.93 8.33
N ASP A 158 -14.47 -31.96 8.98
CA ASP A 158 -14.06 -33.03 9.90
C ASP A 158 -14.83 -33.02 11.24
N TYR A 159 -15.31 -31.85 11.67
CA TYR A 159 -16.17 -31.72 12.86
C TYR A 159 -17.64 -32.05 12.54
N ALA A 160 -18.11 -31.67 11.35
CA ALA A 160 -19.45 -32.03 10.87
C ALA A 160 -19.57 -33.55 10.65
N SER A 161 -18.56 -34.18 10.05
CA SER A 161 -18.53 -35.64 9.87
C SER A 161 -18.58 -36.40 11.20
N ARG A 162 -17.85 -35.93 12.23
CA ARG A 162 -17.87 -36.51 13.60
C ARG A 162 -19.18 -36.29 14.36
N SER A 163 -19.89 -35.19 14.14
CA SER A 163 -21.19 -34.94 14.79
C SER A 163 -22.34 -35.68 14.11
N ILE A 164 -22.24 -35.94 12.80
CA ILE A 164 -23.26 -36.68 12.04
C ILE A 164 -23.11 -38.20 12.23
N MET A 165 -21.90 -38.70 12.43
CA MET A 165 -21.62 -40.13 12.56
C MET A 165 -21.10 -40.44 13.96
N GLY A 166 -21.95 -41.01 14.82
CA GLY A 166 -21.44 -41.79 15.95
C GLY A 166 -20.53 -42.90 15.41
N GLU A 167 -19.24 -42.86 15.76
CA GLU A 167 -18.22 -43.90 15.56
C GLU A 167 -18.34 -44.77 14.29
N ALA A 168 -18.46 -44.16 13.10
CA ALA A 168 -18.33 -44.89 11.84
C ALA A 168 -17.34 -44.20 10.89
N ASP A 169 -16.28 -44.92 10.52
CA ASP A 169 -15.29 -44.53 9.51
C ASP A 169 -15.96 -44.38 8.13
N CYS A 170 -16.12 -43.14 7.65
CA CYS A 170 -16.58 -42.85 6.28
C CYS A 170 -15.36 -42.49 5.43
N SER A 171 -15.12 -43.23 4.34
CA SER A 171 -13.91 -43.08 3.53
C SER A 171 -13.92 -41.85 2.62
N TYR A 172 -15.10 -41.36 2.20
CA TYR A 172 -15.24 -40.16 1.36
C TYR A 172 -16.58 -39.45 1.60
N ILE A 173 -16.53 -38.13 1.82
CA ILE A 173 -17.69 -37.23 1.89
C ILE A 173 -17.62 -36.27 0.70
N THR A 174 -18.69 -36.17 -0.09
CA THR A 174 -18.83 -35.14 -1.13
C THR A 174 -19.85 -34.11 -0.67
N CYS A 175 -19.42 -32.86 -0.53
CA CYS A 175 -20.33 -31.74 -0.22
C CYS A 175 -20.48 -30.86 -1.47
N SER A 176 -21.70 -30.39 -1.71
CA SER A 176 -21.99 -29.43 -2.77
C SER A 176 -21.54 -28.02 -2.38
N GLU A 177 -21.46 -27.09 -3.34
CA GLU A 177 -21.04 -25.68 -3.14
C GLU A 177 -21.88 -24.91 -2.10
N LEU A 178 -23.03 -25.47 -1.66
CA LEU A 178 -23.93 -24.88 -0.66
C LEU A 178 -23.85 -25.54 0.74
N MET A 179 -22.82 -26.35 1.02
CA MET A 179 -22.61 -26.98 2.33
C MET A 179 -23.71 -27.98 2.77
N GLU A 180 -24.60 -28.40 1.88
CA GLU A 180 -25.50 -29.53 2.15
C GLU A 180 -24.74 -30.84 1.84
N CYS A 181 -24.26 -31.51 2.88
CA CYS A 181 -23.59 -32.81 2.78
C CYS A 181 -24.62 -33.92 3.05
N GLU A 182 -25.23 -34.49 2.01
CA GLU A 182 -26.34 -35.45 2.16
C GLU A 182 -25.98 -36.94 1.98
N SER A 183 -24.74 -37.33 1.67
CA SER A 183 -24.45 -38.75 1.40
C SER A 183 -23.05 -39.21 1.77
N CYS A 184 -22.97 -40.24 2.63
CA CYS A 184 -21.76 -41.04 2.88
C CYS A 184 -21.74 -42.26 1.95
N TYR A 185 -20.69 -42.44 1.17
CA TYR A 185 -20.47 -43.63 0.35
C TYR A 185 -19.54 -44.61 1.07
N LEU A 186 -20.06 -45.77 1.47
CA LEU A 186 -19.26 -46.92 1.88
C LEU A 186 -19.00 -47.77 0.62
N PRO A 187 -17.74 -47.95 0.17
CA PRO A 187 -17.47 -48.88 -0.92
C PRO A 187 -17.81 -50.30 -0.45
N ASN A 188 -18.89 -50.86 -0.99
CA ASN A 188 -19.28 -52.23 -0.74
C ASN A 188 -18.12 -53.19 -1.06
N LEU A 189 -17.66 -53.91 -0.04
CA LEU A 189 -17.03 -55.22 -0.18
C LEU A 189 -18.01 -56.13 -0.94
N LEU A 190 -17.70 -56.46 -2.19
CA LEU A 190 -18.30 -57.57 -2.89
C LEU A 190 -17.18 -58.50 -3.39
N HIS A 191 -17.36 -59.78 -3.06
CA HIS A 191 -16.55 -60.94 -3.39
C HIS A 191 -16.21 -61.07 -4.87
#